data_AF-A0A9D5DQM9-F1
#
_entry.id   AF-A0A9D5DQM9-F1
#
_cell.length_a   1.000
_cell.length_b   1.000
_cell.length_c   1.000
_cell.angle_alpha   90.00
_cell.angle_beta   90.00
_cell.angle_gamma   90.00
#
_symmetry.space_group_name_H-M   'P 1'
#
loop_
_entity.id
_entity.type
_entity.pdbx_description
1 polymer ?
#
loop_
_entity_poly.entity_id
_entity_poly.type
_entity_poly.pdbx_seq_one_letter_code
_entity_poly.pdbx_strand_id
1 'polypeptide(L)'
;MKSLQKRSYAFWSTICFLLCVAVWVPNIVFQVASPLFLLTFIIGPVGMILALWRKYFLLAALNLFGTLSFFILMFLVYWLNSF
;
A
#
# COMPACT_ATOMS: atom_id res chain seq x y z
N MET A 1 -25.29 -5.72 14.72
CA MET A 1 -23.99 -5.05 14.97
C MET A 1 -22.78 -5.72 14.31
N LYS A 2 -22.63 -7.07 14.33
CA LYS A 2 -21.48 -7.75 13.70
C LYS A 2 -21.31 -7.49 12.19
N SER A 3 -22.39 -7.20 11.45
CA SER A 3 -22.38 -6.91 10.00
C SER A 3 -21.78 -5.55 9.63
N LEU A 4 -22.10 -4.49 10.39
CA LEU A 4 -21.56 -3.14 10.19
C LEU A 4 -20.04 -3.11 10.41
N GLN A 5 -19.57 -3.83 11.44
CA GLN A 5 -18.15 -3.95 11.73
C GLN A 5 -17.40 -4.78 10.67
N LYS A 6 -18.07 -5.71 9.94
CA LYS A 6 -17.45 -6.37 8.75
C LYS A 6 -17.05 -5.33 7.70
N ARG A 7 -17.97 -4.39 7.41
CA ARG A 7 -17.81 -3.38 6.37
C ARG A 7 -16.75 -2.35 6.75
N SER A 8 -16.67 -2.00 8.04
CA SER A 8 -15.71 -1.04 8.57
C SER A 8 -14.24 -1.49 8.34
N TYR A 9 -13.87 -2.72 8.70
CA TYR A 9 -12.48 -3.17 8.51
C TYR A 9 -12.04 -3.25 7.04
N ALA A 10 -12.95 -3.68 6.16
CA ALA A 10 -12.68 -3.68 4.71
C ALA A 10 -12.49 -2.25 4.19
N PHE A 11 -13.31 -1.31 4.65
CA PHE A 11 -13.21 0.10 4.32
C PHE A 11 -11.87 0.69 4.78
N TRP A 12 -11.46 0.47 6.04
CA TRP A 12 -10.16 0.91 6.55
C TRP A 12 -8.98 0.29 5.81
N SER A 13 -9.02 -1.02 5.53
CA SER A 13 -7.98 -1.68 4.74
C SER A 13 -7.90 -1.15 3.30
N THR A 14 -9.05 -0.77 2.71
CA THR A 14 -9.10 -0.12 1.40
C THR A 14 -8.47 1.27 1.45
N ILE A 15 -8.75 2.05 2.50
CA ILE A 15 -8.11 3.35 2.72
C ILE A 15 -6.59 3.19 2.86
N CYS A 16 -6.11 2.21 3.63
CA CYS A 16 -4.67 1.93 3.75
C CYS A 16 -4.05 1.65 2.37
N PHE A 17 -4.68 0.81 1.55
CA PHE A 17 -4.20 0.53 0.21
C PHE A 17 -4.17 1.78 -0.68
N LEU A 18 -5.25 2.59 -0.66
CA LEU A 18 -5.32 3.84 -1.43
C LEU A 18 -4.27 4.86 -0.96
N LEU A 19 -3.98 4.92 0.33
CA LEU A 19 -2.90 5.75 0.87
C LEU A 19 -1.53 5.27 0.39
N CYS A 20 -1.27 3.96 0.38
CA CYS A 20 -0.04 3.42 -0.21
C CYS A 20 0.14 3.86 -1.67
N VAL A 21 -0.93 3.83 -2.47
CA VAL A 21 -0.91 4.30 -3.87
C VAL A 21 -0.72 5.83 -3.95
N ALA A 22 -1.44 6.60 -3.13
CA ALA A 22 -1.37 8.06 -3.13
C ALA A 22 0.02 8.59 -2.74
N VAL A 23 0.70 7.91 -1.81
CA VAL A 23 2.07 8.24 -1.38
C VAL A 23 3.08 8.13 -2.53
N TRP A 24 2.80 7.37 -3.59
CA TRP A 24 3.64 7.31 -4.78
C TRP A 24 3.45 8.46 -5.75
N VAL A 25 2.34 9.19 -5.68
CA VAL A 25 2.02 10.28 -6.62
C VAL A 25 3.14 11.34 -6.66
N PRO A 26 3.71 11.80 -5.53
CA PRO A 26 4.82 12.75 -5.55
C PRO A 26 6.08 12.24 -6.25
N ASN A 27 6.37 10.95 -6.13
CA ASN A 27 7.53 10.35 -6.76
C ASN A 27 7.32 10.17 -8.26
N ILE A 28 6.19 9.57 -8.67
CA ILE A 28 5.96 9.20 -10.07
C ILE A 28 5.58 10.43 -10.91
N VAL A 29 4.72 11.32 -10.41
CA VAL A 29 4.18 12.45 -11.18
C VAL A 29 5.07 13.68 -11.08
N PHE A 30 5.50 14.04 -9.87
CA PHE A 30 6.29 15.25 -9.65
C PHE A 30 7.80 15.00 -9.66
N GLN A 31 8.24 13.73 -9.77
CA GLN A 31 9.66 13.34 -9.73
C GLN A 31 10.38 13.85 -8.48
N VAL A 32 9.64 14.05 -7.38
CA VAL A 32 10.18 14.53 -6.11
C VAL A 32 10.51 13.32 -5.24
N ALA A 33 11.81 13.13 -5.00
CA ALA A 33 12.27 12.14 -4.04
C ALA A 33 11.89 12.59 -2.61
N SER A 34 10.93 11.90 -2.00
CA SER A 34 10.41 12.20 -0.66
C SER A 34 10.39 10.96 0.23
N PRO A 35 10.93 10.99 1.46
CA PRO A 35 10.92 9.83 2.36
C PRO A 35 9.50 9.35 2.74
N LEU A 36 8.44 10.07 2.33
CA LEU A 36 7.04 9.66 2.49
C LEU A 36 6.76 8.24 1.97
N PHE A 37 7.45 7.74 0.93
CA PHE A 37 7.24 6.37 0.45
C PHE A 37 7.64 5.29 1.46
N LEU A 38 8.43 5.60 2.48
CA LEU A 38 8.68 4.70 3.60
C LEU A 38 7.42 4.45 4.44
N LEU A 39 6.41 5.32 4.37
CA LEU A 39 5.12 5.10 5.05
C LEU A 39 4.40 3.86 4.53
N THR A 40 4.68 3.41 3.30
CA THR A 40 4.11 2.17 2.75
C THR A 40 4.53 0.93 3.58
N PHE A 41 5.68 0.97 4.26
CA PHE A 41 6.13 -0.06 5.21
C PHE A 41 5.33 -0.12 6.50
N ILE A 42 4.56 0.93 6.82
CA ILE A 42 3.71 0.97 8.01
C ILE A 42 2.24 0.78 7.58
N ILE A 43 1.78 1.58 6.62
CA ILE A 43 0.39 1.61 6.16
C ILE A 43 0.01 0.26 5.51
N GLY A 44 0.90 -0.32 4.69
CA GLY A 44 0.67 -1.60 4.03
C GLY A 44 0.45 -2.75 5.02
N PRO A 45 1.37 -3.02 5.96
CA PRO A 45 1.16 -4.07 6.97
C PRO A 45 -0.07 -3.84 7.85
N VAL A 46 -0.39 -2.59 8.22
CA VAL A 46 -1.61 -2.26 8.96
C VAL A 46 -2.86 -2.62 8.15
N GLY A 47 -2.92 -2.21 6.87
CA GLY A 47 -4.02 -2.54 5.97
C GLY A 47 -4.14 -4.05 5.72
N MET A 48 -3.01 -4.76 5.66
CA MET A 48 -2.95 -6.22 5.53
C MET A 48 -3.52 -6.92 6.76
N ILE A 49 -3.11 -6.52 7.97
CA ILE A 49 -3.62 -7.10 9.23
C ILE A 49 -5.14 -6.89 9.34
N LEU A 50 -5.63 -5.68 9.02
CA LEU A 50 -7.05 -5.36 9.02
C LEU A 50 -7.84 -6.24 8.03
N ALA A 51 -7.26 -6.54 6.85
CA ALA A 51 -7.87 -7.43 5.86
C ALA A 51 -7.86 -8.90 6.31
N LEU A 52 -6.74 -9.39 6.86
CA LEU A 52 -6.57 -10.77 7.31
C LEU A 52 -7.52 -11.11 8.46
N TRP A 53 -7.76 -10.17 9.37
CA TRP A 53 -8.68 -10.37 10.50
C TRP A 53 -10.11 -10.71 10.05
N ARG A 54 -10.47 -10.33 8.82
CA ARG A 54 -11.79 -10.62 8.23
C ARG A 54 -11.72 -11.56 7.02
N LYS A 55 -10.56 -12.20 6.80
CA LYS A 55 -10.30 -13.13 5.70
C LYS A 55 -10.49 -12.52 4.30
N TYR A 56 -10.29 -11.21 4.15
CA TYR A 56 -10.27 -10.54 2.86
C TYR A 56 -8.90 -10.73 2.19
N PHE A 57 -8.63 -11.95 1.70
CA PHE A 57 -7.32 -12.32 1.15
C PHE A 57 -6.85 -11.42 0.01
N LEU A 58 -7.77 -10.97 -0.86
CA LEU A 58 -7.45 -10.04 -1.95
C LEU A 58 -6.95 -8.69 -1.42
N LEU A 59 -7.65 -8.09 -0.45
CA LEU A 59 -7.24 -6.82 0.19
C LEU A 59 -5.94 -6.97 0.98
N ALA A 60 -5.73 -8.13 1.61
CA ALA A 60 -4.48 -8.44 2.29
C ALA A 60 -3.30 -8.49 1.31
N ALA A 61 -3.48 -9.18 0.18
CA ALA A 61 -2.48 -9.28 -0.88
C ALA A 61 -2.19 -7.90 -1.49
N LEU A 62 -3.22 -7.07 -1.76
CA LEU A 62 -3.05 -5.71 -2.27
C LEU A 62 -2.25 -4.82 -1.31
N ASN A 63 -2.54 -4.88 -0.02
CA ASN A 63 -1.81 -4.11 0.99
C ASN A 63 -0.37 -4.61 1.15
N LEU A 64 -0.13 -5.93 1.08
CA LEU A 64 1.21 -6.51 1.03
C LEU A 64 1.98 -6.04 -0.22
N PHE A 65 1.32 -6.01 -1.37
CA PHE A 65 1.89 -5.48 -2.61
C PHE A 65 2.22 -3.99 -2.47
N GLY A 66 1.38 -3.23 -1.75
CA GLY A 66 1.66 -1.85 -1.36
C GLY A 66 2.96 -1.72 -0.57
N THR A 67 3.23 -2.61 0.39
CA THR A 67 4.50 -2.66 1.13
C THR A 67 5.70 -2.99 0.22
N LEU A 68 5.54 -3.99 -0.65
CA LEU A 68 6.60 -4.45 -1.56
C LEU A 68 6.84 -3.48 -2.72
N SER A 69 5.91 -2.57 -2.98
CA SER A 69 5.98 -1.60 -4.08
C SER A 69 7.26 -0.77 -4.05
N PHE A 70 7.78 -0.45 -2.87
CA PHE A 70 9.05 0.26 -2.71
C PHE A 70 10.21 -0.45 -3.39
N PHE A 71 10.38 -1.74 -3.12
CA PHE A 71 11.46 -2.51 -3.73
C PHE A 71 11.26 -2.67 -5.23
N ILE A 72 10.03 -2.97 -5.66
CA ILE A 72 9.70 -3.21 -7.07
C ILE A 72 9.94 -1.95 -7.90
N LEU A 73 9.39 -0.81 -7.46
CA LEU A 73 9.46 0.45 -8.20
C LEU A 73 10.88 1.02 -8.20
N MET A 74 11.60 0.96 -7.08
CA MET A 74 13.00 1.40 -7.04
C MET A 74 13.86 0.54 -7.95
N PHE A 75 13.74 -0.79 -7.87
CA PHE A 75 14.47 -1.69 -8.77
C PHE A 75 14.21 -1.36 -10.24
N LEU A 76 12.93 -1.18 -10.61
CA LEU A 76 12.55 -0.87 -11.99
C LEU A 76 13.13 0.47 -12.47
N VAL A 77 13.10 1.50 -11.63
CA VAL A 77 13.67 2.82 -11.96
C VAL A 77 15.19 2.74 -12.14
N TYR A 78 15.91 2.08 -11.24
CA TYR A 78 17.36 1.93 -11.37
C TYR A 78 17.74 1.10 -12.59
N TRP A 79 17.02 0.00 -12.84
CA TRP A 79 17.23 -0.84 -14.02
C TRP A 79 17.07 -0.03 -15.31
N LEU A 80 15.98 0.74 -15.44
CA LEU A 80 15.73 1.57 -16.61
C LEU A 80 16.74 2.70 -16.81
N ASN A 81 17.29 3.28 -15.74
CA ASN A 81 18.33 4.33 -15.82
C ASN A 81 19.76 3.78 -15.99
N SER A 82 19.96 2.46 -15.89
CA SER A 82 21.27 1.83 -16.05
C SER A 82 21.64 1.46 -17.49
N PHE A 83 20.70 1.64 -18.43
CA PHE A 83 20.89 1.53 -19.88
C PHE A 83 20.95 2.92 -20.50
#